data_AF-A0A7W7WKX0-F1
#
_entry.id   AF-A0A7W7WKX0-F1
#
_cell.length_a   1.000
_cell.length_b   1.000
_cell.length_c   1.000
_cell.angle_alpha   90.00
_cell.angle_beta   90.00
_cell.angle_gamma   90.00
#
_symmetry.space_group_name_H-M   'P 1'
#
loop_
_entity.id
_entity.type
_entity.pdbx_description
1 polymer ?
#
loop_
_entity_poly.entity_id
_entity_poly.type
_entity_poly.pdbx_seq_one_letter_code
_entity_poly.pdbx_strand_id
1 'polypeptide(L)'
;MPLPTASLPKIRPGGCDPAYATVNRYNQVVGTTKGSRIAAAQEARDGMMSASLSASGGVYSIITRLAQGFQEMGFILTGMVGGDYNAVATSVGEDVETLKSLCETH
;
A
#
# COMPACT_ATOMS: atom_id res chain seq x y z
N MET A 1 33.50 -15.71 29.95
CA MET A 1 33.26 -14.98 28.68
C MET A 1 31.76 -14.88 28.49
N PRO A 2 31.15 -13.69 28.38
CA PRO A 2 29.75 -13.61 27.97
C PRO A 2 29.64 -13.84 26.46
N LEU A 3 28.71 -14.70 26.05
CA LEU A 3 28.37 -14.90 24.64
C LEU A 3 27.74 -13.61 24.08
N PRO A 4 28.08 -13.19 22.86
CA PRO A 4 27.33 -12.15 22.18
C PRO A 4 25.91 -12.68 21.90
N THR A 5 24.90 -12.08 22.52
CA THR A 5 23.51 -12.21 22.09
C THR A 5 23.43 -11.68 20.66
N ALA A 6 23.44 -12.60 19.68
CA ALA A 6 23.07 -12.28 18.32
C ALA A 6 21.63 -11.77 18.35
N SER A 7 21.44 -10.47 18.12
CA SER A 7 20.13 -9.89 17.88
C SER A 7 19.52 -10.64 16.70
N LEU A 8 18.45 -11.41 16.95
CA LEU A 8 17.70 -12.05 15.87
C LEU A 8 17.32 -10.97 14.85
N PRO A 9 17.50 -11.21 13.54
CA PRO A 9 17.03 -10.26 12.54
C PRO A 9 15.53 -10.07 12.75
N LYS A 10 15.08 -8.82 12.92
CA LYS A 10 13.66 -8.49 12.89
C LYS A 10 13.10 -9.02 11.57
N ILE A 11 12.32 -10.09 11.64
CA ILE A 11 11.69 -10.67 10.45
C ILE A 11 10.51 -9.75 10.15
N ARG A 12 10.72 -8.85 9.20
CA ARG A 12 9.65 -7.98 8.71
C ARG A 12 8.49 -8.86 8.22
N PRO A 13 7.23 -8.56 8.56
CA PRO A 13 6.10 -9.36 8.14
C PRO A 13 6.05 -9.46 6.60
N GLY A 14 5.65 -10.62 6.09
CA GLY A 14 5.46 -10.81 4.66
C GLY A 14 4.48 -9.78 4.09
N GLY A 15 4.70 -9.37 2.83
CA GLY A 15 3.90 -8.34 2.17
C GLY A 15 4.35 -6.90 2.42
N CYS A 16 5.14 -6.61 3.46
CA CYS A 16 5.59 -5.25 3.76
C CYS A 16 6.51 -4.65 2.69
N ASP A 17 7.58 -5.34 2.32
CA ASP A 17 8.51 -4.86 1.28
C ASP A 17 7.84 -4.65 -0.09
N PRO A 18 7.07 -5.61 -0.64
CA PRO A 18 6.39 -5.38 -1.91
C PRO A 18 5.33 -4.28 -1.80
N ALA A 19 4.59 -4.17 -0.69
CA ALA A 19 3.62 -3.09 -0.53
C ALA A 19 4.29 -1.70 -0.47
N TYR A 20 5.42 -1.57 0.24
CA TYR A 20 6.19 -0.31 0.23
C TYR A 20 6.75 0.02 -1.15
N ALA A 21 7.25 -0.98 -1.88
CA ALA A 21 7.71 -0.78 -3.24
C ALA A 21 6.57 -0.26 -4.13
N THR A 22 5.36 -0.80 -3.97
CA THR A 22 4.16 -0.32 -4.66
C THR A 22 3.80 1.12 -4.29
N VAL A 23 3.80 1.49 -3.01
CA VAL A 23 3.53 2.89 -2.58
C VAL A 23 4.57 3.84 -3.16
N ASN A 24 5.85 3.49 -3.07
CA ASN A 24 6.92 4.32 -3.61
C ASN A 24 6.77 4.47 -5.13
N ARG A 25 6.45 3.39 -5.84
CA ARG A 25 6.18 3.42 -7.28
C ARG A 25 5.01 4.32 -7.61
N TYR A 26 3.88 4.20 -6.90
CA TYR A 26 2.72 5.07 -7.05
C TYR A 26 3.12 6.55 -6.92
N ASN A 27 3.84 6.92 -5.87
CA ASN A 27 4.28 8.30 -5.64
C ASN A 27 5.22 8.83 -6.74
N GLN A 28 6.00 7.96 -7.37
CA GLN A 28 6.88 8.33 -8.49
C GLN A 28 6.12 8.54 -9.81
N VAL A 29 5.04 7.78 -10.04
CA VAL A 29 4.33 7.77 -11.33
C VAL A 29 3.00 8.49 -11.32
N VAL A 30 2.48 8.85 -10.14
CA VAL A 30 1.24 9.61 -10.00
C VAL A 30 1.43 11.02 -10.57
N GLY A 31 1.14 11.16 -11.85
CA GLY A 31 1.28 12.42 -12.55
C GLY A 31 0.16 13.41 -12.22
N THR A 32 0.22 14.58 -12.85
CA THR A 32 -0.77 15.64 -12.65
C THR A 32 -2.02 15.46 -13.53
N THR A 33 -1.95 14.62 -14.57
CA THR A 33 -3.06 14.41 -15.50
C THR A 33 -4.00 13.31 -15.01
N LYS A 34 -5.29 13.43 -15.31
CA LYS A 34 -6.30 12.39 -15.01
C LYS A 34 -5.88 11.00 -15.51
N GLY A 35 -5.37 10.91 -16.75
CA GLY A 35 -4.90 9.65 -17.32
C GLY A 35 -3.74 9.03 -16.53
N SER A 36 -2.75 9.83 -16.16
CA SER A 36 -1.61 9.35 -15.35
C SER A 36 -2.03 8.86 -13.96
N ARG A 37 -2.98 9.55 -13.32
CA ARG A 37 -3.51 9.14 -12.01
C ARG A 37 -4.30 7.83 -12.08
N ILE A 38 -5.10 7.65 -13.14
CA ILE A 38 -5.82 6.39 -13.38
C ILE A 38 -4.84 5.23 -13.55
N ALA A 39 -3.80 5.41 -14.37
CA ALA A 39 -2.78 4.39 -14.60
C ALA A 39 -2.02 4.06 -13.31
N ALA A 40 -1.58 5.09 -12.58
CA ALA A 40 -0.89 4.92 -11.29
C ALA A 40 -1.76 4.17 -10.27
N ALA A 41 -3.04 4.51 -10.17
CA ALA A 41 -3.97 3.85 -9.25
C ALA A 41 -4.20 2.37 -9.63
N GLN A 42 -4.30 2.04 -10.91
CA GLN A 42 -4.42 0.64 -11.35
C GLN A 42 -3.13 -0.16 -11.07
N GLU A 43 -1.96 0.40 -11.40
CA GLU A 43 -0.66 -0.23 -11.10
C GLU A 43 -0.49 -0.45 -9.59
N ALA A 44 -0.88 0.53 -8.78
CA ALA A 44 -0.81 0.44 -7.32
C ALA A 44 -1.78 -0.61 -6.76
N ARG A 45 -3.00 -0.69 -7.27
CA ARG A 45 -3.96 -1.74 -6.93
C ARG A 45 -3.36 -3.13 -7.19
N ASP A 46 -2.85 -3.37 -8.39
CA ASP A 46 -2.32 -4.68 -8.78
C ASP A 46 -1.05 -5.05 -8.00
N GLY A 47 -0.21 -4.05 -7.70
CA GLY A 47 0.93 -4.19 -6.81
C GLY A 47 0.53 -4.60 -5.39
N MET A 48 -0.50 -3.94 -4.82
CA MET A 48 -1.03 -4.28 -3.50
C MET A 48 -1.66 -5.68 -3.48
N MET A 49 -2.45 -6.04 -4.48
CA MET A 49 -3.01 -7.39 -4.62
C MET A 49 -1.89 -8.44 -4.66
N SER A 50 -0.82 -8.18 -5.41
CA SER A 50 0.35 -9.06 -5.46
C SER A 50 1.08 -9.15 -4.12
N ALA A 51 1.26 -8.03 -3.42
CA ALA A 51 1.86 -7.98 -2.09
C ALA A 51 1.05 -8.80 -1.06
N SER A 52 -0.29 -8.76 -1.19
CA SER A 52 -1.21 -9.46 -0.29
C SER A 52 -1.02 -10.99 -0.30
N LEU A 53 -0.53 -11.56 -1.40
CA LEU A 53 -0.27 -13.02 -1.52
C LEU A 53 0.80 -13.51 -0.54
N SER A 54 1.71 -12.62 -0.13
CA SER A 54 2.76 -12.90 0.84
C SER A 54 2.45 -12.36 2.24
N ALA A 55 1.33 -11.66 2.40
CA ALA A 55 0.93 -11.01 3.63
C ALA A 55 0.05 -11.90 4.50
N SER A 56 0.07 -11.66 5.81
CA SER A 56 -0.83 -12.32 6.76
C SER A 56 -1.27 -11.37 7.87
N GLY A 57 -2.33 -11.73 8.59
CA GLY A 57 -2.83 -10.98 9.75
C GLY A 57 -3.17 -9.53 9.43
N GLY A 58 -2.75 -8.61 10.30
CA GLY A 58 -3.02 -7.17 10.15
C GLY A 58 -2.43 -6.57 8.87
N VAL A 59 -1.25 -7.04 8.44
CA VAL A 59 -0.60 -6.55 7.21
C VAL A 59 -1.41 -6.93 5.98
N TYR A 60 -1.95 -8.15 5.92
CA TYR A 60 -2.87 -8.54 4.85
C TYR A 60 -4.11 -7.63 4.81
N SER A 61 -4.76 -7.41 5.97
CA SER A 61 -5.95 -6.56 6.06
C SER A 61 -5.71 -5.14 5.55
N ILE A 62 -4.55 -4.55 5.86
CA ILE A 62 -4.21 -3.19 5.42
C ILE A 62 -3.84 -3.17 3.93
N ILE A 63 -3.06 -4.14 3.44
CA ILE A 63 -2.71 -4.21 2.01
C ILE A 63 -3.97 -4.37 1.14
N THR A 64 -4.94 -5.17 1.58
CA THR A 64 -6.22 -5.32 0.87
C THR A 64 -7.03 -4.02 0.88
N ARG A 65 -7.04 -3.27 1.99
CA ARG A 65 -7.67 -1.94 2.03
C ARG A 65 -7.00 -0.94 1.10
N LEU A 66 -5.67 -0.92 1.07
CA LEU A 66 -4.90 -0.10 0.13
C LEU A 66 -5.25 -0.46 -1.33
N ALA A 67 -5.34 -1.75 -1.66
CA ALA A 67 -5.76 -2.19 -2.99
C ALA A 67 -7.17 -1.67 -3.35
N GLN A 68 -8.11 -1.72 -2.41
CA GLN A 68 -9.47 -1.20 -2.60
C GLN A 68 -9.48 0.32 -2.77
N GLY A 69 -8.72 1.07 -1.95
CA GLY A 69 -8.63 2.53 -2.07
C GLY A 69 -8.05 2.97 -3.42
N PHE A 70 -7.00 2.31 -3.91
CA PHE A 70 -6.47 2.57 -5.25
C PHE A 70 -7.47 2.21 -6.36
N GLN A 71 -8.21 1.10 -6.21
CA GLN A 71 -9.27 0.75 -7.16
C GLN A 71 -10.36 1.82 -7.20
N GLU A 72 -10.82 2.29 -6.03
CA GLU A 72 -11.85 3.31 -5.91
C GLU A 72 -11.40 4.65 -6.51
N MET A 73 -10.16 5.08 -6.25
CA MET A 73 -9.56 6.22 -6.93
C MET A 73 -9.66 6.11 -8.45
N GLY A 74 -9.31 4.96 -9.01
CA GLY A 74 -9.41 4.68 -10.44
C GLY A 74 -10.86 4.79 -10.95
N PHE A 75 -11.83 4.26 -10.21
CA PHE A 75 -13.24 4.35 -10.57
C PHE A 75 -13.79 5.77 -10.49
N ILE A 76 -13.43 6.55 -9.47
CA ILE A 76 -13.81 7.96 -9.35
C ILE A 76 -13.23 8.75 -10.52
N LEU A 77 -11.94 8.55 -10.81
CA LEU A 77 -11.27 9.27 -11.89
C LEU A 77 -11.84 8.91 -13.25
N THR A 78 -12.22 7.66 -13.51
CA THR A 78 -12.86 7.25 -14.78
C THR A 78 -14.31 7.74 -14.89
N GLY A 79 -14.94 8.11 -13.77
CA GLY A 79 -16.36 8.46 -13.70
C GLY A 79 -17.28 7.25 -13.62
N MET A 80 -16.74 6.06 -13.34
CA MET A 80 -17.50 4.83 -13.16
C MET A 80 -18.30 4.84 -11.85
N VAL A 81 -17.76 5.48 -10.81
CA VAL A 81 -18.46 5.75 -9.55
C VAL A 81 -18.38 7.25 -9.24
N GLY A 82 -19.44 7.78 -8.62
CA GLY A 82 -19.39 9.12 -8.02
C GLY A 82 -18.71 9.05 -6.65
N GLY A 83 -17.82 9.98 -6.35
CA GLY A 83 -17.11 10.02 -5.07
C GLY A 83 -16.11 11.16 -4.97
N ASP A 84 -15.61 11.40 -3.76
CA ASP A 84 -14.56 12.39 -3.51
C ASP A 84 -13.18 11.73 -3.59
N TYR A 85 -12.47 11.99 -4.68
CA TYR A 85 -11.11 11.47 -4.89
C TYR A 85 -10.16 11.87 -3.76
N ASN A 86 -10.29 13.09 -3.22
CA ASN A 86 -9.39 13.58 -2.18
C ASN A 86 -9.65 12.86 -0.86
N ALA A 87 -10.92 12.58 -0.53
CA ALA A 87 -11.26 11.81 0.66
C ALA A 87 -10.67 10.38 0.60
N VAL A 88 -10.78 9.71 -0.55
CA VAL A 88 -10.17 8.39 -0.75
C VAL A 88 -8.63 8.47 -0.70
N ALA A 89 -8.03 9.53 -1.24
CA ALA A 89 -6.59 9.78 -1.15
C ALA A 89 -6.08 9.99 0.27
N THR A 90 -6.85 10.70 1.09
CA THR A 90 -6.56 10.84 2.52
C THR A 90 -6.61 9.48 3.21
N SER A 91 -7.68 8.70 3.01
CA SER A 91 -7.81 7.36 3.60
C SER A 91 -6.68 6.42 3.18
N VAL A 92 -6.27 6.43 1.91
CA VAL A 92 -5.11 5.65 1.45
C VAL A 92 -3.84 6.09 2.15
N GLY A 93 -3.64 7.39 2.37
CA GLY A 93 -2.51 7.91 3.14
C GLY A 93 -2.50 7.40 4.59
N GLU A 94 -3.66 7.38 5.25
CA GLU A 94 -3.82 6.84 6.61
C GLU A 94 -3.54 5.34 6.69
N ASP A 95 -4.00 4.57 5.69
CA ASP A 95 -3.70 3.14 5.59
C ASP A 95 -2.21 2.88 5.31
N VAL A 96 -1.50 3.75 4.57
CA VAL A 96 -0.05 3.67 4.37
C VAL A 96 0.71 3.87 5.70
N GLU A 97 0.30 4.86 6.50
CA GLU A 97 0.91 5.07 7.83
C GLU A 97 0.63 3.89 8.77
N THR A 98 -0.57 3.31 8.67
CA THR A 98 -0.92 2.09 9.43
C THR A 98 -0.10 0.89 8.98
N LEU A 99 0.07 0.69 7.67
CA LEU A 99 0.97 -0.32 7.11
C LEU A 99 2.37 -0.14 7.68
N LYS A 100 2.85 1.11 7.75
CA LYS A 100 4.16 1.42 8.28
C LYS A 100 4.33 0.98 9.72
N SER A 101 3.39 1.35 10.58
CA SER A 101 3.37 0.92 11.97
C SER A 101 3.40 -0.61 12.10
N LEU A 102 2.59 -1.33 11.32
CA LEU A 102 2.54 -2.80 11.39
C LEU A 102 3.85 -3.46 10.93
N CYS A 103 4.49 -2.89 9.91
CA CYS A 103 5.73 -3.43 9.34
C CYS A 103 6.99 -3.11 10.16
N GLU A 104 6.93 -2.15 11.07
CA GLU A 104 8.05 -1.75 11.96
C GLU A 104 7.95 -2.33 13.38
N THR A 105 6.78 -2.85 13.77
CA THR A 105 6.49 -3.36 15.12
C THR A 105 6.98 -4.81 15.35
N HIS A 106 7.41 -5.51 14.30
CA HIS A 106 7.92 -6.89 14.33
C HIS A 106 9.43 -6.97 14.02
#